data_AF-X0SYY9-F1
#
_entry.id   AF-X0SYY9-F1
#
_cell.length_a   1.000
_cell.length_b   1.000
_cell.length_c   1.000
_cell.angle_alpha   90.00
_cell.angle_beta   90.00
_cell.angle_gamma   90.00
#
_symmetry.space_group_name_H-M   'P 1'
#
loop_
_entity.id
_entity.type
_entity.pdbx_description
1 polymer ?
#
loop_
_entity_poly.entity_id
_entity_poly.type
_entity_poly.pdbx_seq_one_letter_code
_entity_poly.pdbx_strand_id
1 'polypeptide(L)'
;MRVRWLRVLRDIIIVTIFVFVGGFIVGFATQGLFTKESMLVATLFLGTLGFCLCGCLTTENRWKHLFIVASGVWLVNMLWELLPKQFSMLAWVLSIFIIFIPMVIGGALSSILVKAPKQKEKTDEQK
;
A
#
# COMPACT_ATOMS: atom_id res chain seq x y z
N MET A 1 -13.81 -14.24 11.92
CA MET A 1 -14.15 -13.21 10.93
C MET A 1 -13.69 -13.71 9.56
N ARG A 2 -14.59 -13.92 8.59
CA ARG A 2 -14.21 -14.41 7.26
C ARG A 2 -13.56 -13.27 6.49
N VAL A 3 -12.24 -13.16 6.57
CA VAL A 3 -11.45 -12.23 5.77
C VAL A 3 -11.78 -12.50 4.31
N ARG A 4 -12.36 -11.52 3.61
CA ARG A 4 -12.64 -11.64 2.18
C ARG A 4 -11.33 -11.44 1.43
N TRP A 5 -10.52 -12.50 1.35
CA TRP A 5 -9.21 -12.53 0.70
C TRP A 5 -9.21 -11.94 -0.71
N LEU A 6 -10.31 -12.08 -1.47
CA LEU A 6 -10.49 -11.44 -2.78
C LEU A 6 -10.41 -9.91 -2.73
N ARG A 7 -10.92 -9.26 -1.68
CA ARG A 7 -10.82 -7.80 -1.52
C ARG A 7 -9.39 -7.39 -1.19
N VAL A 8 -8.72 -8.15 -0.34
CA VAL A 8 -7.31 -7.92 0.02
C VAL A 8 -6.44 -8.03 -1.23
N LEU A 9 -6.61 -9.09 -2.02
CA LEU A 9 -5.84 -9.30 -3.25
C LEU A 9 -6.07 -8.18 -4.27
N ARG A 10 -7.32 -7.75 -4.47
CA ARG A 10 -7.64 -6.61 -5.33
C ARG A 10 -6.91 -5.34 -4.89
N ASP A 11 -6.92 -5.05 -3.60
CA ASP A 11 -6.29 -3.85 -3.06
C ASP A 11 -4.75 -3.91 -3.17
N ILE A 12 -4.14 -5.09 -2.97
CA ILE A 12 -2.70 -5.32 -3.24
C ILE A 12 -2.38 -5.03 -4.71
N ILE A 13 -3.19 -5.54 -5.64
CA ILE A 13 -3.01 -5.31 -7.08
C ILE A 13 -3.11 -3.82 -7.41
N ILE A 14 -4.10 -3.11 -6.87
CA ILE A 14 -4.27 -1.67 -7.10
C ILE A 14 -3.04 -0.89 -6.64
N VAL A 15 -2.56 -1.12 -5.41
CA VAL A 15 -1.39 -0.42 -4.87
C VAL A 15 -0.15 -0.74 -5.70
N THR A 16 0.03 -2.01 -6.08
CA THR A 16 1.16 -2.45 -6.90
C THR A 16 1.16 -1.76 -8.26
N ILE A 17 0.00 -1.69 -8.93
CA ILE A 17 -0.13 -1.00 -10.22
C ILE A 17 0.17 0.49 -10.06
N PHE A 18 -0.32 1.15 -9.01
CA PHE A 18 -0.03 2.56 -8.77
C PHE A 18 1.47 2.84 -8.61
N VAL A 19 2.16 2.02 -7.82
CA VAL A 19 3.61 2.14 -7.63
C VAL A 19 4.36 1.89 -8.94
N PHE A 20 3.94 0.89 -9.71
CA PHE A 20 4.53 0.55 -11.00
C PHE A 20 4.35 1.68 -12.03
N VAL A 21 3.15 2.23 -12.13
CA VAL A 21 2.83 3.40 -12.97
C VAL A 21 3.67 4.60 -12.54
N GLY A 22 3.85 4.81 -11.23
CA GLY A 22 4.73 5.85 -10.71
C GLY A 22 6.18 5.72 -11.19
N GLY A 23 6.74 4.52 -11.09
CA GLY A 23 8.08 4.21 -11.60
C GLY A 23 8.16 4.38 -13.12
N PHE A 24 7.14 3.95 -13.85
CA PHE A 24 7.07 4.10 -15.31
C PHE A 24 7.02 5.58 -15.75
N ILE A 25 6.20 6.39 -15.10
CA ILE A 25 6.10 7.84 -15.37
C ILE A 25 7.45 8.51 -15.14
N VAL A 26 8.12 8.22 -14.01
CA VAL A 26 9.44 8.79 -13.73
C VAL A 26 10.46 8.34 -14.76
N GLY A 27 10.51 7.04 -15.09
CA GLY A 27 11.42 6.51 -16.10
C GLY A 27 11.20 7.14 -17.48
N PHE A 28 9.94 7.34 -17.88
CA PHE A 28 9.58 7.97 -19.14
C PHE A 28 9.89 9.47 -19.15
N ALA A 29 9.51 10.20 -18.11
CA ALA A 29 9.70 11.65 -18.02
C ALA A 29 11.18 12.06 -17.92
N THR A 30 12.01 11.21 -17.30
CA THR A 30 13.45 11.46 -17.15
C THR A 30 14.28 10.88 -18.29
N GLN A 31 13.65 10.25 -19.30
CA GLN A 31 14.34 9.55 -20.39
C GLN A 31 15.43 8.56 -19.91
N GLY A 32 15.19 7.92 -18.75
CA GLY A 32 16.16 7.01 -18.12
C GLY A 32 17.22 7.66 -17.24
N LEU A 33 17.33 8.99 -17.19
CA LEU A 33 18.18 9.73 -16.23
C LEU A 33 17.41 10.03 -14.94
N PHE A 34 16.91 9.00 -14.28
CA PHE A 34 16.19 9.18 -13.02
C PHE A 34 17.16 9.33 -11.85
N THR A 35 16.87 10.28 -10.97
CA THR A 35 17.53 10.37 -9.67
C THR A 35 16.80 9.49 -8.66
N LYS A 36 17.51 9.02 -7.63
CA LYS A 36 16.88 8.24 -6.55
C LYS A 36 15.75 9.02 -5.87
N GLU A 37 15.88 10.34 -5.81
CA GLU A 37 14.90 11.24 -5.21
C GLU A 37 13.60 11.31 -6.00
N SER A 38 13.66 11.45 -7.33
CA SER A 38 12.44 11.53 -8.16
C SER A 38 11.63 10.24 -8.10
N MET A 39 12.33 9.09 -8.09
CA MET A 39 11.70 7.79 -7.95
C MET A 39 11.08 7.61 -6.57
N LEU A 40 11.79 8.01 -5.51
CA LEU A 40 11.28 7.94 -4.14
C LEU A 40 10.02 8.81 -3.96
N VAL A 41 10.04 10.05 -4.46
CA VAL A 41 8.89 10.97 -4.39
C VAL A 41 7.68 10.38 -5.14
N ALA A 42 7.88 9.85 -6.34
CA ALA A 42 6.78 9.25 -7.11
C ALA A 42 6.21 8.00 -6.42
N THR A 43 7.07 7.11 -5.90
CA THR A 43 6.64 5.92 -5.17
C THR A 43 5.87 6.29 -3.90
N LEU A 44 6.34 7.28 -3.13
CA LEU A 44 5.61 7.75 -1.95
C LEU A 44 4.27 8.39 -2.33
N PHE A 45 4.23 9.22 -3.37
CA PHE A 45 3.03 9.94 -3.75
C PHE A 45 1.96 9.00 -4.32
N LEU A 46 2.30 8.18 -5.32
CA LEU A 46 1.37 7.22 -5.90
C LEU A 46 1.05 6.06 -4.93
N GLY A 47 2.02 5.63 -4.11
CA GLY A 47 1.77 4.67 -3.05
C GLY A 47 0.76 5.19 -2.03
N THR A 48 0.89 6.45 -1.61
CA THR A 48 -0.07 7.11 -0.70
C THR A 48 -1.46 7.16 -1.31
N LEU A 49 -1.58 7.51 -2.59
CA LEU A 49 -2.85 7.51 -3.31
C LEU A 49 -3.47 6.11 -3.40
N GLY A 50 -2.66 5.09 -3.72
CA GLY A 50 -3.11 3.69 -3.75
C GLY A 50 -3.64 3.23 -2.39
N PHE A 51 -2.90 3.48 -1.31
CA PHE A 51 -3.33 3.14 0.05
C PHE A 51 -4.55 3.96 0.50
N CYS A 52 -4.63 5.24 0.13
CA CYS A 52 -5.80 6.08 0.39
C CYS A 52 -7.06 5.54 -0.28
N LEU A 53 -6.98 5.16 -1.56
CA LEU A 53 -8.09 4.55 -2.30
C LEU A 53 -8.54 3.22 -1.66
N CYS A 54 -7.61 2.36 -1.28
CA CYS A 54 -7.92 1.10 -0.59
C CYS A 54 -8.56 1.33 0.79
N GLY A 55 -8.11 2.35 1.52
CA GLY A 55 -8.72 2.77 2.78
C GLY A 55 -10.15 3.26 2.59
N CYS A 56 -10.40 4.04 1.53
CA CYS A 56 -11.73 4.57 1.23
C CYS A 56 -12.72 3.44 0.86
N LEU A 57 -12.25 2.43 0.12
CA LEU A 57 -13.07 1.28 -0.27
C LEU A 57 -13.37 0.29 0.88
N THR A 58 -12.64 0.37 2.00
CA THR A 58 -12.79 -0.56 3.12
C THR A 58 -13.86 -0.08 4.10
N THR A 59 -14.86 -0.94 4.30
CA THR A 59 -15.99 -0.77 5.24
C THR A 59 -15.80 -1.52 6.58
N GLU A 60 -14.81 -2.41 6.68
CA GLU A 60 -14.47 -3.14 7.92
C GLU A 60 -13.33 -2.46 8.69
N ASN A 61 -12.65 -3.19 9.59
CA ASN A 61 -11.55 -2.74 10.44
C ASN A 61 -10.35 -2.25 9.59
N ARG A 62 -10.44 -0.99 9.13
CA ARG A 62 -9.58 -0.36 8.11
C ARG A 62 -8.10 -0.57 8.35
N TRP A 63 -7.64 -0.28 9.56
CA TRP A 63 -6.22 -0.38 9.91
C TRP A 63 -5.68 -1.81 9.79
N LYS A 64 -6.47 -2.82 10.20
CA LYS A 64 -6.06 -4.22 10.05
C LYS A 64 -5.99 -4.63 8.59
N HIS A 65 -6.97 -4.21 7.78
CA HIS A 65 -7.00 -4.51 6.34
C HIS A 65 -5.83 -3.83 5.61
N LEU A 66 -5.59 -2.54 5.85
CA LEU A 66 -4.46 -1.79 5.29
C LEU A 66 -3.12 -2.41 5.68
N PHE A 67 -2.96 -2.89 6.90
CA PHE A 67 -1.73 -3.55 7.34
C PHE A 67 -1.48 -4.86 6.60
N ILE A 68 -2.53 -5.66 6.37
CA ILE A 68 -2.44 -6.90 5.57
C ILE A 68 -2.10 -6.56 4.12
N VAL A 69 -2.73 -5.54 3.54
CA VAL A 69 -2.43 -5.08 2.17
C VAL A 69 -0.98 -4.59 2.06
N ALA A 70 -0.51 -3.78 3.01
CA ALA A 70 0.88 -3.31 3.04
C ALA A 70 1.89 -4.45 3.17
N SER A 71 1.60 -5.44 4.02
CA SER A 71 2.41 -6.65 4.15
C SER A 71 2.43 -7.46 2.85
N GLY A 72 1.29 -7.56 2.16
CA GLY A 72 1.20 -8.21 0.86
C GLY A 72 2.00 -7.48 -0.22
N VAL A 73 1.91 -6.15 -0.28
CA VAL A 73 2.70 -5.32 -1.20
C VAL A 73 4.20 -5.46 -0.92
N TRP A 74 4.61 -5.50 0.35
CA TRP A 74 6.00 -5.72 0.74
C TRP A 74 6.53 -7.10 0.31
N LEU A 75 5.71 -8.15 0.41
CA LEU A 75 6.04 -9.48 -0.12
C LEU A 75 6.14 -9.48 -1.66
N VAL A 76 5.23 -8.80 -2.36
CA VAL A 76 5.29 -8.65 -3.83
C VAL A 76 6.56 -7.90 -4.24
N ASN A 77 6.97 -6.88 -3.47
CA ASN A 77 8.22 -6.17 -3.72
C ASN A 77 9.45 -7.10 -3.63
N MET A 78 9.42 -8.13 -2.76
CA MET A 78 10.45 -9.17 -2.71
C MET A 78 10.62 -9.89 -4.05
N LEU A 79 9.49 -10.28 -4.67
CA LEU A 79 9.50 -10.98 -5.95
C LEU A 79 10.11 -10.11 -7.06
N TRP A 80 9.89 -8.80 -6.99
CA TRP A 80 10.47 -7.87 -7.95
C TRP A 80 11.99 -7.72 -7.76
N GLU A 81 12.47 -7.62 -6.52
CA GLU A 81 13.90 -7.53 -6.22
C GLU A 81 14.69 -8.82 -6.49
N LEU A 82 14.01 -9.97 -6.52
CA LEU A 82 14.59 -11.27 -6.89
C LEU A 82 14.89 -11.42 -8.39
N LEU A 83 14.21 -10.66 -9.25
CA LEU A 83 14.39 -10.72 -10.72
C LEU A 83 15.76 -10.20 -11.19
N PRO A 84 16.27 -9.04 -10.71
CA PRO A 84 17.62 -8.60 -11.01
C PRO A 84 18.66 -9.37 -10.16
N LYS A 85 19.80 -9.72 -10.77
CA LYS A 85 20.92 -10.46 -10.14
C LYS A 85 21.61 -9.72 -8.96
N GLN A 86 21.11 -8.55 -8.57
CA GLN A 86 21.67 -7.65 -7.55
C GLN A 86 20.76 -7.55 -6.32
N PHE A 87 20.16 -8.67 -5.91
CA PHE A 87 19.31 -8.72 -4.72
C PHE A 87 20.09 -8.30 -3.47
N SER A 88 19.58 -7.32 -2.75
CA SER A 88 20.10 -6.90 -1.46
C SER A 88 19.04 -7.14 -0.39
N MET A 89 19.27 -8.16 0.44
CA MET A 89 18.35 -8.52 1.53
C MET A 89 18.13 -7.35 2.50
N LEU A 90 19.17 -6.53 2.73
CA LEU A 90 19.08 -5.31 3.52
C LEU A 90 18.18 -4.26 2.86
N ALA A 91 18.25 -4.08 1.54
CA ALA A 91 17.37 -3.16 0.83
C ALA A 91 15.91 -3.61 0.91
N TRP A 92 15.65 -4.91 0.75
CA TRP A 92 14.32 -5.48 0.88
C TRP A 92 13.72 -5.26 2.27
N VAL A 93 14.49 -5.54 3.34
CA VAL A 93 14.04 -5.33 4.73
C VAL A 93 13.77 -3.85 4.99
N LEU A 94 14.66 -2.95 4.54
CA LEU A 94 14.49 -1.51 4.72
C LEU A 94 13.32 -0.95 3.91
N SER A 95 12.93 -1.59 2.80
CA SER A 95 11.77 -1.17 2.00
C SER A 95 10.45 -1.21 2.76
N ILE A 96 10.36 -2.00 3.85
CA ILE A 96 9.16 -2.03 4.70
C ILE A 96 8.84 -0.64 5.25
N PHE A 97 9.85 0.14 5.63
CA PHE A 97 9.64 1.50 6.14
C PHE A 97 9.09 2.43 5.05
N ILE A 98 9.62 2.31 3.83
CA ILE A 98 9.18 3.09 2.67
C ILE A 98 7.74 2.75 2.28
N ILE A 99 7.27 1.52 2.52
CA ILE A 99 5.88 1.09 2.26
C ILE A 99 4.95 1.48 3.41
N PHE A 100 5.42 1.45 4.65
CA PHE A 100 4.62 1.79 5.82
C PHE A 100 4.31 3.28 5.92
N ILE A 101 5.24 4.15 5.54
CA ILE A 101 5.01 5.61 5.50
C ILE A 101 3.75 5.98 4.67
N PRO A 102 3.64 5.60 3.38
CA PRO A 102 2.47 5.91 2.57
C PRO A 102 1.21 5.15 3.03
N MET A 103 1.35 3.99 3.68
CA MET A 103 0.22 3.31 4.32
C MET A 103 -0.34 4.12 5.49
N VAL A 104 0.51 4.66 6.37
CA VAL A 104 0.08 5.52 7.49
C VAL A 104 -0.53 6.82 6.98
N ILE A 105 0.14 7.49 6.04
CA ILE A 105 -0.34 8.77 5.47
C ILE A 105 -1.64 8.55 4.69
N GLY A 106 -1.68 7.56 3.81
CA GLY A 106 -2.86 7.24 2.99
C GLY A 106 -4.02 6.74 3.84
N GLY A 107 -3.76 5.93 4.87
CA GLY A 107 -4.75 5.47 5.83
C GLY A 107 -5.31 6.62 6.68
N ALA A 108 -4.46 7.53 7.15
CA ALA A 108 -4.88 8.72 7.89
C ALA A 108 -5.73 9.65 7.01
N LEU A 109 -5.29 9.95 5.77
CA LEU A 109 -6.06 10.74 4.81
C LEU A 109 -7.43 10.13 4.53
N SER A 110 -7.48 8.81 4.29
CA SER A 110 -8.73 8.08 4.08
C SER A 110 -9.67 8.16 5.28
N SER A 111 -9.13 8.15 6.51
CA SER A 111 -9.92 8.26 7.74
C SER A 111 -10.57 9.63 7.93
N ILE A 112 -9.93 10.69 7.41
CA ILE A 112 -10.47 12.05 7.42
C ILE A 112 -11.53 12.21 6.33
N LEU A 113 -11.26 11.70 5.12
CA LEU A 113 -12.16 11.82 3.96
C LEU A 113 -13.45 11.00 4.11
N VAL A 114 -13.36 9.83 4.74
CA VAL A 114 -14.52 8.97 4.98
C VAL A 114 -14.60 8.69 6.46
N LYS A 115 -15.60 9.25 7.16
CA LYS A 115 -15.90 8.87 8.55
C LYS A 115 -16.09 7.36 8.61
N ALA A 116 -15.28 6.69 9.42
CA ALA A 116 -15.36 5.25 9.62
C ALA A 116 -16.82 4.87 9.96
N PRO A 117 -17.40 3.82 9.34
CA PRO A 117 -18.65 3.28 9.84
C PRO A 117 -18.40 2.84 11.29
N LYS A 118 -19.20 3.36 12.23
CA LYS A 118 -19.18 2.93 13.64
C LYS A 118 -19.13 1.41 13.65
N GLN A 119 -18.09 0.83 14.25
CA GLN A 119 -18.10 -0.58 14.59
C GLN A 119 -19.41 -0.83 15.33
N LYS A 120 -20.28 -1.70 14.79
CA LYS A 120 -21.43 -2.18 15.54
C LYS A 120 -20.89 -2.79 16.83
N GLU A 121 -21.08 -2.02 17.88
CA GLU A 121 -21.17 -2.38 19.29
C GLU A 121 -21.58 -3.85 19.41
N LYS A 122 -20.59 -4.72 19.62
CA LYS A 122 -20.81 -6.12 20.00
C LYS A 122 -20.96 -6.16 21.51
N THR A 123 -22.02 -5.54 21.99
CA THR A 123 -22.57 -5.68 23.33
C THR A 123 -24.06 -5.56 23.07
N ASP A 124 -24.83 -6.65 23.20
CA ASP A 124 -26.30 -6.68 23.42
C ASP A 124 -26.99 -7.99 22.97
N GLU A 125 -26.26 -9.02 22.50
CA GLU A 125 -26.85 -10.37 22.33
C GLU A 125 -26.11 -11.45 23.14
N GLN A 126 -25.62 -11.06 24.31
CA GLN A 126 -25.58 -11.99 25.45
C GLN A 126 -26.84 -11.75 26.30
N LYS A 127 -28.00 -12.19 25.81
CA LYS A 127 -29.17 -12.43 26.66
C LYS A 127 -30.08 -13.48 26.05
#